data_AF-A0A952V0Z4-F1
#
_entry.id   AF-A0A952V0Z4-F1
#
_cell.length_a   1.000
_cell.length_b   1.000
_cell.length_c   1.000
_cell.angle_alpha   90.00
_cell.angle_beta   90.00
_cell.angle_gamma   90.00
#
_symmetry.space_group_name_H-M   'P 1'
#
loop_
_entity.id
_entity.type
_entity.pdbx_description
1 polymer ?
#
loop_
_entity_poly.entity_id
_entity_poly.type
_entity_poly.pdbx_seq_one_letter_code
_entity_poly.pdbx_strand_id
1 'polypeptide(L)'
;MKVDRERFLLLAAALATGVCAPACGTSPAYPPPEPPPPPPQEPLVVAPVAPPLPVAYAATPEPRDAPEPPEPVATTSAPPNLYEGTPVKGQTCDPTQNKVGAAPACKLAPPPGPACESINDTKKECPTLNTLLKPRVAQAAIECLKRRSGTKDICEFNVSSICAYEALGQACIEPYAKQACDGVMKACGGAAKMARDSCEAGVSGIADARRKKFISCITEFCRFETCLTYL
;
A
#
# COMPACT_ATOMS: atom_id res chain seq x y z
N MET A 1 -18.29 5.15 17.18
CA MET A 1 -18.79 4.17 16.19
C MET A 1 -19.00 2.84 16.90
N LYS A 2 -20.23 2.31 16.95
CA LYS A 2 -20.49 0.97 17.51
C LYS A 2 -20.19 -0.05 16.41
N VAL A 3 -19.10 -0.80 16.55
CA VAL A 3 -18.81 -1.93 15.67
C VAL A 3 -19.74 -3.07 16.06
N ASP A 4 -20.55 -3.51 15.10
CA ASP A 4 -21.53 -4.57 15.30
C ASP A 4 -20.82 -5.93 15.35
N ARG A 5 -20.76 -6.51 16.54
CA ARG A 5 -19.96 -7.71 16.85
C ARG A 5 -20.47 -8.95 16.12
N GLU A 6 -21.77 -9.01 15.82
CA GLU A 6 -22.41 -10.08 15.06
C GLU A 6 -21.93 -10.09 13.61
N ARG A 7 -21.84 -8.91 12.98
CA ARG A 7 -21.33 -8.77 11.60
C ARG A 7 -19.85 -9.14 11.49
N PHE A 8 -19.07 -8.86 12.52
CA PHE A 8 -17.65 -9.24 12.54
C PHE A 8 -17.46 -10.76 12.63
N LEU A 9 -18.28 -11.45 13.43
CA LEU A 9 -18.23 -12.92 13.56
C LEU A 9 -18.71 -13.62 12.28
N LEU A 10 -19.73 -13.09 11.59
CA LEU A 10 -20.19 -13.63 10.30
C LEU A 10 -19.14 -13.49 9.19
N LEU A 11 -18.39 -12.37 9.16
CA LEU A 11 -17.30 -12.18 8.21
C LEU A 11 -16.13 -13.17 8.45
N ALA A 12 -15.81 -13.43 9.71
CA ALA A 12 -14.76 -14.38 10.09
C ALA A 12 -15.13 -15.84 9.76
N ALA A 13 -16.41 -16.23 9.94
CA ALA A 13 -16.88 -17.58 9.61
C ALA A 13 -16.88 -17.86 8.10
N ALA A 14 -17.16 -16.85 7.26
CA ALA A 14 -17.14 -16.99 5.81
C ALA A 14 -15.72 -17.23 5.25
N LEU A 15 -14.68 -16.71 5.91
CA LEU A 15 -13.28 -16.94 5.50
C LEU A 15 -12.78 -18.35 5.86
N ALA A 16 -13.38 -19.01 6.87
CA ALA A 16 -12.95 -20.34 7.32
C ALA A 16 -13.48 -21.50 6.47
N THR A 17 -14.46 -21.26 5.58
CA THR A 17 -15.16 -22.33 4.83
C THR A 17 -14.97 -22.28 3.31
N GLY A 18 -14.11 -21.39 2.82
CA GLY A 18 -13.90 -21.14 1.39
C GLY A 18 -12.85 -22.02 0.70
N VAL A 19 -13.31 -23.14 0.12
CA VAL A 19 -12.89 -23.72 -1.18
C VAL A 19 -11.52 -24.42 -1.28
N CYS A 20 -11.49 -25.70 -0.89
CA CYS A 20 -10.69 -26.72 -1.59
C CYS A 20 -11.63 -27.50 -2.53
N ALA A 21 -11.62 -27.18 -3.83
CA ALA A 21 -12.22 -28.03 -4.86
C ALA A 21 -11.15 -28.98 -5.43
N PRO A 22 -11.39 -30.30 -5.49
CA PRO A 22 -10.44 -31.24 -6.06
C PRO A 22 -10.61 -31.29 -7.59
N ALA A 23 -9.66 -30.72 -8.33
CA ALA A 23 -9.48 -31.06 -9.73
C ALA A 23 -8.55 -32.29 -9.81
N CYS A 24 -9.16 -33.48 -9.93
CA CYS A 24 -8.45 -34.71 -10.24
C CYS A 24 -7.83 -34.63 -11.64
N GLY A 25 -6.51 -34.40 -11.69
CA GLY A 25 -5.68 -34.68 -12.85
C GLY A 25 -4.58 -35.64 -12.41
N THR A 26 -4.67 -36.90 -12.82
CA THR A 26 -3.68 -37.95 -12.56
C THR A 26 -2.36 -37.64 -13.25
N SER A 27 -1.44 -36.98 -12.54
CA SER A 27 -0.02 -36.95 -12.90
C SER A 27 0.71 -38.16 -12.30
N PRO A 28 1.70 -38.73 -13.01
CA PRO A 28 2.51 -39.84 -12.50
C PRO A 28 3.23 -39.42 -11.22
N ALA A 29 3.11 -40.28 -10.20
CA ALA A 29 3.66 -40.07 -8.86
C ALA A 29 5.19 -39.96 -8.92
N TYR A 30 5.70 -38.74 -8.73
CA TYR A 30 7.07 -38.56 -8.26
C TYR A 30 7.12 -38.92 -6.78
N PRO A 31 8.14 -39.69 -6.33
CA PRO A 31 8.34 -39.93 -4.91
C PRO A 31 8.50 -38.58 -4.20
N PRO A 32 7.81 -38.37 -3.06
CA PRO A 32 7.92 -37.13 -2.32
C PRO A 32 9.39 -36.90 -1.93
N PRO A 33 9.92 -35.69 -2.13
CA PRO A 33 11.26 -35.36 -1.65
C PRO A 33 11.31 -35.58 -0.14
N GLU A 34 12.36 -36.28 0.29
CA GLU A 34 12.62 -36.60 1.68
C GLU A 34 12.60 -35.30 2.51
N PRO A 35 11.86 -35.25 3.63
CA PRO A 35 11.77 -34.04 4.43
C PRO A 35 13.18 -33.63 4.89
N PRO A 36 13.53 -32.33 4.79
CA PRO A 36 14.83 -31.86 5.26
C PRO A 36 14.98 -32.20 6.75
N PRO A 37 16.20 -32.56 7.19
CA PRO A 37 16.46 -32.86 8.59
C PRO A 37 16.03 -31.68 9.47
N PRO A 38 15.46 -31.94 10.65
CA PRO A 38 15.04 -30.88 11.56
C PRO A 38 16.25 -29.99 11.88
N PRO A 39 16.06 -28.66 11.88
CA PRO A 39 17.13 -27.75 12.27
C PRO A 39 17.61 -28.08 13.70
N PRO A 40 18.91 -27.93 14.00
CA PRO A 40 19.43 -28.07 15.36
C PRO A 40 18.59 -27.22 16.31
N GLN A 41 18.03 -27.84 17.35
CA GLN A 41 17.29 -27.11 18.38
C GLN A 41 18.25 -26.18 19.10
N GLU A 42 18.12 -24.88 18.88
CA GLU A 42 18.80 -23.88 19.69
C GLU A 42 18.30 -23.98 21.13
N PRO A 43 19.20 -23.95 22.13
CA PRO A 43 18.81 -24.00 23.53
C PRO A 43 17.89 -22.81 23.84
N LEU A 44 16.70 -23.13 24.36
CA LEU A 44 15.73 -22.15 24.85
C LEU A 44 16.39 -21.29 25.93
N VAL A 45 16.78 -20.08 25.56
CA VAL A 45 17.16 -19.04 26.51
C VAL A 45 15.88 -18.60 27.20
N VAL A 46 15.65 -19.12 28.40
CA VAL A 46 14.56 -18.71 29.29
C VAL A 46 14.79 -17.24 29.63
N ALA A 47 13.99 -16.35 29.03
CA ALA A 47 14.01 -14.95 29.38
C ALA A 47 13.59 -14.77 30.85
N PRO A 48 14.27 -13.92 31.64
CA PRO A 48 13.88 -13.63 33.00
C PRO A 48 12.48 -13.01 33.03
N VAL A 49 11.62 -13.58 33.86
CA VAL A 49 10.26 -13.08 34.15
C VAL A 49 10.38 -11.65 34.69
N ALA A 50 9.84 -10.68 33.95
CA ALA A 50 9.79 -9.30 34.40
C ALA A 50 8.88 -9.18 35.64
N PRO A 51 9.26 -8.36 36.64
CA PRO A 51 8.43 -8.12 37.81
C PRO A 51 7.10 -7.45 37.42
N PRO A 52 6.01 -7.73 38.15
CA PRO A 52 4.71 -7.12 37.91
C PRO A 52 4.80 -5.60 38.08
N LEU A 53 4.27 -4.86 37.09
CA LEU A 53 4.15 -3.41 37.16
C LEU A 53 3.26 -3.00 38.34
N PRO A 54 3.58 -1.90 39.05
CA PRO A 54 2.75 -1.38 40.12
C PRO A 54 1.38 -0.98 39.58
N VAL A 55 0.33 -1.43 40.29
CA VAL A 55 -1.05 -1.08 40.04
C VAL A 55 -1.19 0.44 40.23
N ALA A 56 -1.48 1.16 39.15
CA ALA A 56 -1.77 2.58 39.21
C ALA A 56 -3.06 2.80 40.03
N TYR A 57 -2.94 3.51 41.15
CA TYR A 57 -4.08 3.93 41.95
C TYR A 57 -5.01 4.80 41.10
N ALA A 58 -6.29 4.43 41.08
CA ALA A 58 -7.34 5.20 40.44
C ALA A 58 -7.40 6.60 41.08
N ALA A 59 -7.13 7.63 40.27
CA ALA A 59 -7.33 9.01 40.68
C ALA A 59 -8.81 9.24 40.99
N THR A 60 -9.07 9.85 42.14
CA THR A 60 -10.39 10.32 42.57
C THR A 60 -10.98 11.24 41.48
N PRO A 61 -12.21 11.00 41.00
CA PRO A 61 -12.84 11.89 40.03
C PRO A 61 -13.12 13.25 40.69
N GLU A 62 -12.52 14.32 40.15
CA GLU A 62 -12.87 15.69 40.51
C GLU A 62 -14.34 15.98 40.14
N PRO A 63 -15.06 16.81 40.92
CA PRO A 63 -16.40 17.27 40.59
C PRO A 63 -16.39 17.97 39.23
N ARG A 64 -17.08 17.38 38.25
CA ARG A 64 -17.29 18.01 36.94
C ARG A 64 -18.15 19.26 37.11
N ASP A 65 -17.54 20.41 36.84
CA ASP A 65 -18.25 21.65 36.54
C ASP A 65 -19.28 21.43 35.42
N ALA A 66 -20.34 22.24 35.48
CA ALA A 66 -21.50 22.16 34.61
C ALA A 66 -21.11 22.12 33.12
N PRO A 67 -21.87 21.38 32.28
CA PRO A 67 -21.58 21.25 30.85
C PRO A 67 -21.61 22.63 30.17
N GLU A 68 -20.43 23.09 29.75
CA GLU A 68 -20.29 24.22 28.84
C GLU A 68 -21.09 23.92 27.55
N PRO A 69 -21.82 24.91 27.00
CA PRO A 69 -22.51 24.75 25.72
C PRO A 69 -21.50 24.27 24.65
N PRO A 70 -21.81 23.23 23.86
CA PRO A 70 -20.87 22.74 22.86
C PRO A 70 -20.59 23.86 21.87
N GLU A 71 -19.35 24.36 21.87
CA GLU A 71 -18.89 25.27 20.83
C GLU A 71 -19.09 24.59 19.47
N PRO A 72 -19.58 25.32 18.45
CA PRO A 72 -19.77 24.77 17.12
C PRO A 72 -18.42 24.28 16.61
N VAL A 73 -18.24 22.96 16.58
CA VAL A 73 -17.05 22.31 16.03
C VAL A 73 -16.97 22.75 14.58
N ALA A 74 -16.05 23.67 14.28
CA ALA A 74 -15.80 24.10 12.93
C ALA A 74 -15.49 22.84 12.11
N THR A 75 -16.39 22.50 11.19
CA THR A 75 -16.20 21.41 10.25
C THR A 75 -15.03 21.81 9.35
N THR A 76 -13.81 21.54 9.78
CA THR A 76 -12.62 21.65 8.95
C THR A 76 -12.84 20.65 7.84
N SER A 77 -13.25 21.15 6.66
CA SER A 77 -13.28 20.34 5.45
C SER A 77 -11.88 19.77 5.31
N ALA A 78 -11.75 18.45 5.48
CA ALA A 78 -10.50 17.78 5.23
C ALA A 78 -10.01 18.24 3.84
N PRO A 79 -8.74 18.67 3.72
CA PRO A 79 -8.21 19.08 2.42
C PRO A 79 -8.53 17.98 1.40
N PRO A 80 -8.99 18.34 0.19
CA PRO A 80 -9.38 17.37 -0.83
C PRO A 80 -8.24 16.36 -0.97
N ASN A 81 -8.56 15.09 -0.76
CA ASN A 81 -7.58 14.03 -0.80
C ASN A 81 -6.99 14.06 -2.22
N LEU A 82 -5.71 14.42 -2.35
CA LEU A 82 -5.08 14.70 -3.66
C LEU A 82 -5.19 13.49 -4.61
N TYR A 83 -5.39 12.29 -4.05
CA TYR A 83 -5.60 11.05 -4.76
C TYR A 83 -7.02 10.83 -5.31
N GLU A 84 -8.03 11.53 -4.79
CA GLU A 84 -9.41 11.42 -5.28
C GLU A 84 -9.64 12.18 -6.60
N GLY A 85 -8.65 12.92 -7.12
CA GLY A 85 -8.91 13.98 -8.09
C GLY A 85 -8.63 13.68 -9.57
N THR A 86 -7.66 12.84 -9.90
CA THR A 86 -7.27 12.70 -11.32
C THR A 86 -6.90 11.27 -11.67
N PRO A 87 -7.71 10.59 -12.51
CA PRO A 87 -7.33 9.33 -13.11
C PRO A 87 -5.98 9.47 -13.84
N VAL A 88 -5.07 8.54 -13.58
CA VAL A 88 -3.83 8.45 -14.35
C VAL A 88 -4.06 7.52 -15.53
N LYS A 89 -3.64 7.96 -16.71
CA LYS A 89 -3.77 7.18 -17.93
C LYS A 89 -2.38 6.79 -18.41
N GLY A 90 -2.14 5.48 -18.54
CA GLY A 90 -0.90 4.99 -19.12
C GLY A 90 -0.81 5.29 -20.62
N GLN A 91 0.40 5.14 -21.14
CA GLN A 91 0.75 5.42 -22.54
C GLN A 91 0.39 4.23 -23.45
N THR A 92 0.03 4.54 -24.69
CA THR A 92 -0.05 3.53 -25.75
C THR A 92 1.32 3.40 -26.41
N CYS A 93 2.14 2.49 -25.89
CA CYS A 93 3.49 2.20 -26.39
C CYS A 93 3.83 0.71 -26.22
N ASP A 94 4.98 0.28 -26.74
CA ASP A 94 5.46 -1.10 -26.58
C ASP A 94 5.70 -1.41 -25.08
N PRO A 95 5.03 -2.43 -24.51
CA PRO A 95 5.22 -2.87 -23.12
C PRO A 95 6.67 -3.13 -22.71
N THR A 96 7.53 -3.54 -23.65
CA THR A 96 8.96 -3.78 -23.37
C THR A 96 9.66 -2.51 -22.89
N GLN A 97 9.19 -1.33 -23.29
CA GLN A 97 9.75 -0.05 -22.84
C GLN A 97 9.57 0.19 -21.34
N ASN A 98 8.63 -0.49 -20.67
CA ASN A 98 8.52 -0.40 -19.21
C ASN A 98 9.77 -0.94 -18.50
N LYS A 99 10.48 -1.89 -19.13
CA LYS A 99 11.68 -2.54 -18.60
C LYS A 99 12.97 -1.81 -18.96
N VAL A 100 12.88 -0.79 -19.81
CA VAL A 100 14.02 -0.01 -20.26
C VAL A 100 14.30 1.12 -19.27
N GLY A 101 15.59 1.42 -19.10
CA GLY A 101 16.08 2.48 -18.24
C GLY A 101 16.60 1.96 -16.90
N ALA A 102 17.22 2.86 -16.16
CA ALA A 102 17.61 2.63 -14.78
C ALA A 102 17.15 3.85 -14.00
N ALA A 103 16.38 3.59 -12.96
CA ALA A 103 15.92 4.66 -12.10
C ALA A 103 17.14 5.32 -11.43
N PRO A 104 17.25 6.65 -11.48
CA PRO A 104 18.43 7.33 -11.00
C PRO A 104 18.53 7.19 -9.48
N ALA A 105 19.74 7.33 -8.93
CA ALA A 105 19.91 7.38 -7.49
C ALA A 105 19.01 8.48 -6.88
N CYS A 106 18.32 8.13 -5.81
CA CYS A 106 17.48 9.08 -5.11
C CYS A 106 18.32 9.97 -4.20
N LYS A 107 18.53 11.21 -4.63
CA LYS A 107 19.22 12.25 -3.89
C LYS A 107 18.27 13.43 -3.75
N LEU A 108 17.72 13.61 -2.55
CA LEU A 108 16.80 14.70 -2.22
C LEU A 108 17.54 15.78 -1.43
N ALA A 109 17.56 17.00 -1.95
CA ALA A 109 17.91 18.22 -1.25
C ALA A 109 16.92 18.51 -0.10
N PRO A 110 17.40 19.07 1.02
CA PRO A 110 16.55 19.49 2.13
C PRO A 110 15.62 20.63 1.69
N PRO A 111 14.41 20.73 2.28
CA PRO A 111 13.51 21.87 2.05
C PRO A 111 14.13 23.18 2.56
N PRO A 112 13.66 24.35 2.09
CA PRO A 112 14.09 25.63 2.60
C PRO A 112 13.52 25.86 4.01
N GLY A 113 14.38 26.26 4.95
CA GLY A 113 13.99 26.55 6.34
C GLY A 113 14.17 25.35 7.28
N PRO A 114 13.38 25.25 8.37
CA PRO A 114 13.49 24.12 9.28
C PRO A 114 13.15 22.82 8.56
N ALA A 115 13.90 21.76 8.86
CA ALA A 115 13.63 20.45 8.31
C ALA A 115 12.25 19.97 8.79
N CYS A 116 11.37 19.61 7.85
CA CYS A 116 10.12 18.93 8.15
C CYS A 116 10.38 17.46 8.45
N GLU A 117 9.59 16.86 9.33
CA GLU A 117 9.77 15.48 9.78
C GLU A 117 9.65 14.45 8.63
N SER A 118 8.75 14.72 7.69
CA SER A 118 8.41 13.87 6.53
C SER A 118 9.55 13.68 5.51
N ILE A 119 10.55 14.57 5.46
CA ILE A 119 11.67 14.43 4.52
C ILE A 119 12.49 13.17 4.79
N ASN A 120 12.59 12.76 6.06
CA ASN A 120 13.36 11.59 6.46
C ASN A 120 12.67 10.31 6.00
N ASP A 121 11.35 10.24 6.08
CA ASP A 121 10.57 9.11 5.60
C ASP A 121 10.59 9.05 4.08
N THR A 122 10.42 10.20 3.41
CA THR A 122 10.55 10.29 1.95
C THR A 122 11.93 9.80 1.47
N LYS A 123 13.01 10.13 2.17
CA LYS A 123 14.37 9.64 1.85
C LYS A 123 14.50 8.13 2.02
N LYS A 124 13.86 7.53 3.03
CA LYS A 124 13.87 6.07 3.26
C LYS A 124 13.02 5.32 2.23
N GLU A 125 11.88 5.90 1.84
CA GLU A 125 10.96 5.30 0.87
C GLU A 125 11.45 5.43 -0.56
N CYS A 126 12.16 6.51 -0.89
CA CYS A 126 12.58 6.73 -2.27
C CYS A 126 13.33 5.57 -2.95
N PRO A 127 14.29 4.86 -2.30
CA PRO A 127 14.91 3.68 -2.92
C PRO A 127 13.95 2.50 -3.09
N THR A 128 12.87 2.39 -2.30
CA THR A 128 11.89 1.30 -2.45
C THR A 128 11.13 1.41 -3.77
N LEU A 129 10.93 2.63 -4.30
CA LEU A 129 10.30 2.86 -5.61
C LEU A 129 10.96 2.06 -6.73
N ASN A 130 12.28 1.86 -6.69
CA ASN A 130 13.03 1.08 -7.68
C ASN A 130 12.71 -0.42 -7.64
N THR A 131 12.24 -0.91 -6.50
CA THR A 131 11.86 -2.31 -6.30
C THR A 131 10.36 -2.54 -6.47
N LEU A 132 9.57 -1.49 -6.28
CA LEU A 132 8.11 -1.52 -6.37
C LEU A 132 7.62 -1.31 -7.79
N LEU A 133 8.27 -0.40 -8.52
CA LEU A 133 7.88 0.03 -9.84
C LEU A 133 8.82 -0.53 -10.90
N LYS A 134 8.33 -0.67 -12.12
CA LYS A 134 9.18 -0.98 -13.28
C LYS A 134 10.12 0.20 -13.58
N PRO A 135 11.30 -0.06 -14.18
CA PRO A 135 12.35 0.95 -14.35
C PRO A 135 11.88 2.30 -14.93
N ARG A 136 11.08 2.28 -16.00
CA ARG A 136 10.55 3.51 -16.64
C ARG A 136 9.69 4.35 -15.69
N VAL A 137 8.83 3.69 -14.93
CA VAL A 137 7.91 4.34 -13.97
C VAL A 137 8.68 4.80 -12.73
N ALA A 138 9.60 3.97 -12.22
CA ALA A 138 10.47 4.33 -11.10
C ALA A 138 11.30 5.58 -11.41
N GLN A 139 11.85 5.67 -12.63
CA GLN A 139 12.56 6.86 -13.09
C GLN A 139 11.66 8.11 -13.02
N ALA A 140 10.47 8.05 -13.59
CA ALA A 140 9.52 9.18 -13.57
C ALA A 140 9.10 9.57 -12.14
N ALA A 141 8.94 8.61 -11.23
CA ALA A 141 8.60 8.86 -9.84
C ALA A 141 9.74 9.60 -9.10
N ILE A 142 10.99 9.16 -9.31
CA ILE A 142 12.16 9.81 -8.72
C ILE A 142 12.40 11.19 -9.33
N GLU A 143 12.15 11.36 -10.63
CA GLU A 143 12.17 12.69 -11.26
C GLU A 143 11.13 13.63 -10.66
N CYS A 144 9.91 13.15 -10.38
CA CYS A 144 8.90 13.92 -9.65
C CYS A 144 9.40 14.32 -8.26
N LEU A 145 9.96 13.39 -7.48
CA LEU A 145 10.51 13.69 -6.15
C LEU A 145 11.65 14.71 -6.23
N LYS A 146 12.52 14.61 -7.23
CA LYS A 146 13.59 15.58 -7.46
C LYS A 146 13.07 16.97 -7.80
N ARG A 147 11.98 17.09 -8.57
CA ARG A 147 11.35 18.40 -8.86
C ARG A 147 10.79 19.07 -7.62
N ARG A 148 10.25 18.29 -6.68
CA ARG A 148 9.73 18.79 -5.39
C ARG A 148 10.83 18.99 -4.36
N SER A 149 11.97 18.34 -4.54
CA SER A 149 13.11 18.45 -3.64
C SER A 149 13.68 19.87 -3.61
N GLY A 150 14.04 20.36 -2.42
CA GLY A 150 14.48 21.75 -2.26
C GLY A 150 13.34 22.78 -2.25
N THR A 151 12.07 22.36 -2.32
CA THR A 151 10.90 23.22 -2.11
C THR A 151 10.18 22.84 -0.81
N LYS A 152 9.11 23.54 -0.45
CA LYS A 152 8.25 23.16 0.69
C LYS A 152 7.38 21.93 0.39
N ASP A 153 7.17 21.59 -0.88
CA ASP A 153 6.27 20.51 -1.30
C ASP A 153 6.83 19.12 -0.98
N ILE A 154 8.15 19.01 -0.83
CA ILE A 154 8.79 17.78 -0.34
C ILE A 154 8.42 17.44 1.11
N CYS A 155 7.85 18.40 1.85
CA CYS A 155 7.40 18.19 3.22
C CYS A 155 6.01 17.57 3.33
N GLU A 156 5.34 17.32 2.22
CA GLU A 156 4.07 16.60 2.23
C GLU A 156 4.30 15.13 2.61
N PHE A 157 3.63 14.65 3.66
CA PHE A 157 3.82 13.29 4.20
C PHE A 157 3.64 12.17 3.16
N ASN A 158 2.86 12.42 2.12
CA ASN A 158 2.57 11.44 1.08
C ASN A 158 3.25 11.77 -0.26
N VAL A 159 4.28 12.63 -0.28
CA VAL A 159 4.90 13.09 -1.53
C VAL A 159 5.49 11.95 -2.37
N SER A 160 6.01 10.89 -1.73
CA SER A 160 6.48 9.66 -2.36
C SER A 160 5.36 8.95 -3.12
N SER A 161 4.23 8.78 -2.46
CA SER A 161 3.05 8.10 -3.00
C SER A 161 2.37 8.93 -4.08
N ILE A 162 2.36 10.26 -3.96
CA ILE A 162 1.87 11.19 -5.01
C ILE A 162 2.73 11.04 -6.26
N CYS A 163 4.06 11.13 -6.11
CA CYS A 163 4.98 11.00 -7.23
C CYS A 163 4.96 9.61 -7.86
N ALA A 164 4.78 8.55 -7.06
CA ALA A 164 4.59 7.20 -7.57
C ALA A 164 3.31 7.08 -8.40
N TYR A 165 2.19 7.64 -7.91
CA TYR A 165 0.91 7.62 -8.61
C TYR A 165 0.98 8.40 -9.92
N GLU A 166 1.49 9.64 -9.92
CA GLU A 166 1.68 10.46 -11.13
C GLU A 166 2.55 9.74 -12.17
N ALA A 167 3.61 9.07 -11.72
CA ALA A 167 4.54 8.35 -12.59
C ALA A 167 3.91 7.16 -13.33
N LEU A 168 2.82 6.58 -12.81
CA LEU A 168 2.10 5.50 -13.51
C LEU A 168 1.56 5.95 -14.86
N GLY A 169 1.30 7.25 -15.05
CA GLY A 169 0.96 7.81 -16.36
C GLY A 169 2.05 7.62 -17.42
N GLN A 170 3.27 7.24 -17.03
CA GLN A 170 4.38 6.92 -17.94
C GLN A 170 4.46 5.43 -18.31
N ALA A 171 3.64 4.56 -17.71
CA ALA A 171 3.64 3.14 -18.02
C ALA A 171 3.05 2.89 -19.42
N CYS A 172 3.71 2.05 -20.23
CA CYS A 172 3.11 1.48 -21.43
C CYS A 172 2.10 0.40 -21.03
N ILE A 173 0.85 0.53 -21.44
CA ILE A 173 -0.21 -0.41 -21.03
C ILE A 173 0.07 -1.83 -21.54
N GLU A 174 0.15 -2.80 -20.63
CA GLU A 174 0.38 -4.20 -20.97
C GLU A 174 -0.95 -4.92 -21.31
N PRO A 175 -0.96 -5.85 -22.27
CA PRO A 175 -2.17 -6.63 -22.57
C PRO A 175 -2.75 -7.36 -21.36
N TYR A 176 -1.87 -7.91 -20.50
CA TYR A 176 -2.26 -8.57 -19.25
C TYR A 176 -2.98 -7.62 -18.29
N ALA A 177 -2.60 -6.33 -18.24
CA ALA A 177 -3.19 -5.37 -17.33
C ALA A 177 -4.68 -5.16 -17.60
N LYS A 178 -5.10 -5.17 -18.87
CA LYS A 178 -6.51 -5.10 -19.26
C LYS A 178 -7.32 -6.24 -18.67
N GLN A 179 -6.87 -7.48 -18.87
CA GLN A 179 -7.55 -8.67 -18.36
C GLN A 179 -7.59 -8.70 -16.83
N ALA A 180 -6.49 -8.33 -16.17
CA ALA A 180 -6.44 -8.25 -14.72
C ALA A 180 -7.43 -7.20 -14.18
N CYS A 181 -7.46 -6.02 -14.79
CA CYS A 181 -8.35 -4.93 -14.38
C CYS A 181 -9.81 -5.22 -14.69
N ASP A 182 -10.14 -5.96 -15.74
CA ASP A 182 -11.49 -6.51 -15.94
C ASP A 182 -11.94 -7.36 -14.74
N GLY A 183 -11.04 -8.22 -14.25
CA GLY A 183 -11.28 -9.03 -13.06
C GLY A 183 -11.49 -8.18 -11.80
N VAL A 184 -10.61 -7.20 -11.57
CA VAL A 184 -10.71 -6.26 -10.42
C VAL A 184 -12.01 -5.48 -10.47
N MET A 185 -12.35 -4.88 -11.61
CA MET A 185 -13.57 -4.08 -11.76
C MET A 185 -14.83 -4.91 -11.57
N LYS A 186 -14.83 -6.15 -12.08
CA LYS A 186 -15.94 -7.07 -11.86
C LYS A 186 -16.07 -7.46 -10.39
N ALA A 187 -14.97 -7.72 -9.69
CA ALA A 187 -14.98 -8.06 -8.27
C ALA A 187 -15.42 -6.90 -7.39
N CYS A 188 -15.01 -5.68 -7.73
CA CYS A 188 -15.37 -4.46 -7.01
C CYS A 188 -16.78 -3.95 -7.31
N GLY A 189 -17.35 -4.29 -8.47
CA GLY A 189 -18.66 -3.81 -8.89
C GLY A 189 -18.74 -2.28 -8.85
N GLY A 190 -19.84 -1.73 -8.30
CA GLY A 190 -20.02 -0.29 -8.14
C GLY A 190 -19.24 0.34 -6.97
N ALA A 191 -18.51 -0.44 -6.18
CA ALA A 191 -17.70 0.05 -5.07
C ALA A 191 -16.28 0.47 -5.48
N ALA A 192 -15.90 0.24 -6.74
CA ALA A 192 -14.61 0.65 -7.27
C ALA A 192 -14.45 2.18 -7.16
N LYS A 193 -13.50 2.62 -6.32
CA LYS A 193 -13.10 4.03 -6.24
C LYS A 193 -11.90 4.34 -7.13
N MET A 194 -11.64 3.50 -8.12
CA MET A 194 -10.56 3.68 -9.07
C MET A 194 -11.11 3.68 -10.50
N ALA A 195 -10.51 4.48 -11.39
CA ALA A 195 -10.80 4.43 -12.81
C ALA A 195 -10.13 3.21 -13.46
N ARG A 196 -10.71 2.70 -14.55
CA ARG A 196 -10.13 1.59 -15.33
C ARG A 196 -8.74 1.93 -15.83
N ASP A 197 -8.58 3.12 -16.41
CA ASP A 197 -7.30 3.61 -16.92
C ASP A 197 -6.23 3.64 -15.80
N SER A 198 -6.59 4.05 -14.57
CA SER A 198 -5.68 4.03 -13.42
C SER A 198 -5.29 2.60 -13.01
N CYS A 199 -6.25 1.66 -13.04
CA CYS A 199 -5.94 0.26 -12.77
C CYS A 199 -4.95 -0.29 -13.81
N GLU A 200 -5.21 -0.05 -15.10
CA GLU A 200 -4.38 -0.57 -16.18
C GLU A 200 -2.96 0.03 -16.13
N ALA A 201 -2.85 1.34 -15.87
CA ALA A 201 -1.58 2.03 -15.66
C ALA A 201 -0.81 1.47 -14.45
N GLY A 202 -1.51 1.27 -13.33
CA GLY A 202 -0.97 0.66 -12.12
C GLY A 202 -0.40 -0.72 -12.35
N VAL A 203 -1.23 -1.67 -12.82
CA VAL A 203 -0.81 -3.06 -13.05
C VAL A 203 0.35 -3.13 -14.06
N SER A 204 0.36 -2.24 -15.06
CA SER A 204 1.44 -2.15 -16.05
C SER A 204 2.72 -1.55 -15.48
N GLY A 205 2.61 -0.61 -14.55
CA GLY A 205 3.73 0.12 -13.94
C GLY A 205 4.39 -0.58 -12.75
N ILE A 206 3.68 -1.47 -12.05
CA ILE A 206 4.23 -2.26 -10.93
C ILE A 206 5.24 -3.30 -11.43
N ALA A 207 6.33 -3.46 -10.67
CA ALA A 207 7.35 -4.48 -10.90
C ALA A 207 6.75 -5.89 -10.96
N ASP A 208 7.26 -6.73 -11.85
CA ASP A 208 6.72 -8.08 -12.11
C ASP A 208 6.61 -8.90 -10.80
N ALA A 209 7.60 -8.80 -9.91
CA ALA A 209 7.66 -9.50 -8.62
C ALA A 209 6.58 -9.06 -7.61
N ARG A 210 6.03 -7.85 -7.73
CA ARG A 210 5.02 -7.28 -6.81
C ARG A 210 3.61 -7.30 -7.38
N ARG A 211 3.47 -7.52 -8.69
CA ARG A 211 2.19 -7.39 -9.41
C ARG A 211 1.07 -8.24 -8.83
N LYS A 212 1.33 -9.51 -8.48
CA LYS A 212 0.30 -10.39 -7.92
C LYS A 212 -0.24 -9.85 -6.59
N LYS A 213 0.65 -9.39 -5.70
CA LYS A 213 0.28 -8.80 -4.41
C LYS A 213 -0.52 -7.50 -4.61
N PHE A 214 -0.08 -6.68 -5.57
CA PHE A 214 -0.79 -5.45 -5.93
C PHE A 214 -2.22 -5.73 -6.41
N ILE A 215 -2.40 -6.64 -7.38
CA ILE A 215 -3.72 -7.01 -7.90
C ILE A 215 -4.62 -7.54 -6.78
N SER A 216 -4.09 -8.40 -5.90
CA SER A 216 -4.84 -8.90 -4.74
C SER A 216 -5.32 -7.76 -3.85
N CYS A 217 -4.44 -6.82 -3.51
CA CYS A 217 -4.79 -5.68 -2.67
C CYS A 217 -5.88 -4.81 -3.31
N ILE A 218 -5.73 -4.43 -4.59
CA ILE A 218 -6.72 -3.54 -5.24
C ILE A 218 -8.06 -4.26 -5.46
N THR A 219 -8.07 -5.59 -5.55
CA THR A 219 -9.30 -6.40 -5.61
C THR A 219 -10.01 -6.43 -4.26
N GLU A 220 -9.25 -6.56 -3.16
CA GLU A 220 -9.79 -6.61 -1.80
C GLU A 220 -10.33 -5.26 -1.33
N PHE A 221 -9.55 -4.19 -1.54
CA PHE A 221 -9.87 -2.86 -1.02
C PHE A 221 -10.63 -1.97 -2.02
N CYS A 222 -10.68 -2.35 -3.29
CA CYS A 222 -11.31 -1.57 -4.37
C CYS A 222 -10.82 -0.12 -4.45
N ARG A 223 -9.56 0.09 -4.02
CA ARG A 223 -8.86 1.38 -3.95
C ARG A 223 -7.41 1.21 -4.37
N PHE A 224 -6.86 2.28 -4.93
CA PHE A 224 -5.53 2.29 -5.50
C PHE A 224 -4.47 2.77 -4.50
N GLU A 225 -4.76 3.83 -3.75
CA GLU A 225 -3.76 4.55 -2.95
C GLU A 225 -3.13 3.68 -1.89
N THR A 226 -3.97 3.00 -1.12
CA THR A 226 -3.55 2.10 -0.06
C THR A 226 -2.64 1.02 -0.61
N CYS A 227 -2.94 0.49 -1.80
CA CYS A 227 -2.22 -0.66 -2.32
C CYS A 227 -0.83 -0.35 -2.87
N LEU A 228 -0.49 0.92 -3.15
CA LEU A 228 0.87 1.28 -3.55
C LEU A 228 1.85 1.24 -2.38
N THR A 229 1.40 1.57 -1.17
CA THR A 229 2.28 1.68 0.01
C THR A 229 2.53 0.34 0.71
N TYR A 230 1.65 -0.65 0.52
CA TYR A 230 1.73 -1.96 1.21
C TYR A 230 2.44 -3.09 0.42
N LEU A 231 3.14 -2.79 -0.68
CA LEU A 231 3.78 -3.80 -1.56
C LEU A 231 5.07 -4.39 -1.02
#